data_AF-A0ABD5AYJ7-F1
#
_entry.id   AF-A0ABD5AYJ7-F1
#
_cell.length_a   1.000
_cell.length_b   1.000
_cell.length_c   1.000
_cell.angle_alpha   90.00
_cell.angle_beta   90.00
_cell.angle_gamma   90.00
#
_symmetry.space_group_name_H-M   'P 1'
#
loop_
_entity.id
_entity.type
_entity.pdbx_description
1 polymer ?
#
loop_
_entity_poly.entity_id
_entity_poly.type
_entity_poly.pdbx_seq_one_letter_code
_entity_poly.pdbx_strand_id
1 'polypeptide(L)'
;SEVFLNEMSYFNGAYAIFIEDKEKLYFYNDATSFLSLYYHREKNIYASHSEILHQLLQQIYNIEEATIHPKMKGFLDLSKYENIYKFNSNFRFELNNHTLKRIFPINTYKEIATSNVVKQVLPLMKEMVEFIFNLNRPVVVSLTGGYDSRLTLALLKSHIPDTLFFTYLKTDDKEMSEAQRKIYQNDYTAVTYLVEQLNLKHKFFSINKTNINEEVKNLYSYYESDHSKYIIQHYSEDQQFQNVAHIKSTLFELSKGVRPPKLEGQESKIMDFVHYLKRWSQIKDEQWIERVLNEFITRNEINEFLEKGYHPYDILYLESRMNGWHSTILQESDPYME
;
A
#
# COMPACT_ATOMS: atom_id res chain seq x y z
N SER A 1 21.20 -6.18 14.51
CA SER A 1 21.97 -5.09 15.14
C SER A 1 21.45 -3.76 14.60
N GLU A 2 21.76 -2.61 15.24
CA GLU A 2 21.41 -1.29 14.68
C GLU A 2 22.03 -1.07 13.29
N VAL A 3 23.25 -1.59 13.06
CA VAL A 3 23.91 -1.54 11.75
C VAL A 3 23.06 -2.19 10.66
N PHE A 4 22.51 -3.38 10.92
CA PHE A 4 21.61 -4.06 9.99
C PHE A 4 20.34 -3.26 9.73
N LEU A 5 19.72 -2.68 10.76
CA LEU A 5 18.50 -1.90 10.61
C LEU A 5 18.75 -0.58 9.84
N ASN A 6 19.90 0.05 10.04
CA ASN A 6 20.30 1.22 9.26
C ASN A 6 20.49 0.86 7.78
N GLU A 7 21.14 -0.26 7.47
CA GLU A 7 21.29 -0.73 6.08
C GLU A 7 19.92 -1.03 5.45
N MET A 8 19.06 -1.76 6.18
CA MET A 8 17.70 -2.09 5.74
C MET A 8 16.86 -0.84 5.45
N SER A 9 17.13 0.30 6.09
CA SER A 9 16.41 1.56 5.82
C SER A 9 16.61 2.10 4.39
N TYR A 10 17.62 1.60 3.67
CA TYR A 10 17.86 1.91 2.25
C TYR A 10 17.24 0.89 1.30
N PHE A 11 16.68 -0.22 1.80
CA PHE A 11 16.08 -1.23 0.95
C PHE A 11 14.75 -0.73 0.40
N ASN A 12 14.59 -0.85 -0.91
CA ASN A 12 13.39 -0.47 -1.63
C ASN A 12 12.84 -1.65 -2.44
N GLY A 13 11.53 -1.83 -2.42
CA GLY A 13 10.82 -2.91 -3.10
C GLY A 13 9.73 -3.53 -2.23
N ALA A 14 9.08 -4.57 -2.73
CA ALA A 14 8.19 -5.43 -1.97
C ALA A 14 8.93 -6.73 -1.65
N TYR A 15 9.20 -7.00 -0.37
CA TYR A 15 10.05 -8.11 0.01
C TYR A 15 9.72 -8.68 1.38
N ALA A 16 10.16 -9.92 1.58
CA ALA A 16 10.23 -10.59 2.87
C ALA A 16 11.67 -11.06 3.10
N ILE A 17 12.19 -10.81 4.30
CA ILE A 17 13.51 -11.27 4.71
C ILE A 17 13.33 -12.23 5.87
N PHE A 18 13.79 -13.47 5.68
CA PHE A 18 13.87 -14.49 6.71
C PHE A 18 15.32 -14.63 7.15
N ILE A 19 15.57 -14.46 8.45
CA ILE A 19 16.91 -14.59 9.04
C ILE A 19 16.84 -15.60 10.16
N GLU A 20 17.61 -16.68 10.04
CA GLU A 20 17.86 -17.60 11.13
C GLU A 20 19.08 -17.13 11.94
N ASP A 21 18.92 -16.98 13.25
CA ASP A 21 20.01 -16.70 14.19
C ASP A 21 19.77 -17.49 15.49
N LYS A 22 20.71 -18.38 15.84
CA LYS A 22 20.67 -19.18 17.09
C LYS A 22 19.32 -19.85 17.33
N GLU A 23 18.85 -20.64 16.36
CA GLU A 23 17.57 -21.39 16.41
C GLU A 23 16.32 -20.50 16.47
N LYS A 24 16.44 -19.20 16.19
CA LYS A 24 15.31 -18.28 16.07
C LYS A 24 15.14 -17.87 14.62
N LEU A 25 13.91 -17.87 14.15
CA LEU A 25 13.56 -17.43 12.80
C LEU A 25 12.90 -16.06 12.88
N TYR A 26 13.54 -15.09 12.25
CA TYR A 26 13.07 -13.71 12.21
C TYR A 26 12.52 -13.36 10.83
N PHE A 27 11.36 -12.72 10.83
CA PHE A 27 10.73 -12.13 9.66
C PHE A 27 10.80 -10.61 9.71
N TYR A 28 11.18 -10.02 8.59
CA TYR A 28 11.12 -8.59 8.30
C TYR A 28 10.46 -8.41 6.94
N ASN A 29 9.78 -7.28 6.73
CA ASN A 29 9.19 -6.92 5.44
C ASN A 29 9.60 -5.52 5.00
N ASP A 30 9.17 -5.15 3.80
CA ASP A 30 9.35 -3.80 3.28
C ASP A 30 8.68 -2.74 4.15
N ALA A 31 9.14 -1.48 4.01
CA ALA A 31 8.70 -0.34 4.80
C ALA A 31 7.19 -0.04 4.68
N THR A 32 6.49 -0.67 3.75
CA THR A 32 5.08 -0.43 3.43
C THR A 32 4.19 -1.68 3.54
N SER A 33 4.74 -2.80 4.01
CA SER A 33 4.05 -4.10 4.07
C SER A 33 3.38 -4.50 2.74
N PHE A 34 3.99 -4.17 1.60
CA PHE A 34 3.46 -4.51 0.28
C PHE A 34 3.45 -6.03 0.08
N LEU A 35 4.55 -6.70 0.44
CA LEU A 35 4.50 -8.15 0.59
C LEU A 35 3.92 -8.49 1.97
N SER A 36 2.66 -8.92 1.99
CA SER A 36 1.95 -9.16 3.24
C SER A 36 2.33 -10.45 3.92
N LEU A 37 2.29 -10.38 5.24
CA LEU A 37 2.17 -11.51 6.13
C LEU A 37 0.94 -11.27 7.01
N TYR A 38 0.11 -12.28 7.18
CA TYR A 38 -0.96 -12.32 8.15
C TYR A 38 -0.60 -13.35 9.22
N TYR A 39 -1.03 -13.08 10.45
CA TYR A 39 -0.78 -13.94 11.60
C TYR A 39 -2.02 -14.01 12.49
N HIS A 40 -2.18 -15.15 13.16
CA HIS A 40 -3.21 -15.34 14.17
C HIS A 40 -2.69 -14.89 15.53
N ARG A 41 -3.52 -14.27 16.37
CA ARG A 41 -3.15 -13.70 17.68
C ARG A 41 -2.35 -14.63 18.59
N GLU A 42 -2.67 -15.92 18.58
CA GLU A 42 -2.16 -16.90 19.54
C GLU A 42 -1.51 -18.14 18.91
N LYS A 43 -1.61 -18.30 17.59
CA LYS A 43 -1.16 -19.53 16.92
C LYS A 43 0.02 -19.19 16.03
N ASN A 44 1.05 -20.03 16.08
CA ASN A 44 2.29 -19.86 15.32
C ASN A 44 2.08 -20.33 13.88
N ILE A 45 1.18 -19.66 13.18
CA ILE A 45 0.83 -19.92 11.80
C ILE A 45 0.64 -18.60 11.07
N TYR A 46 1.11 -18.61 9.83
CA TYR A 46 1.29 -17.41 9.04
C TYR A 46 0.96 -17.70 7.58
N ALA A 47 0.39 -16.72 6.88
CA ALA A 47 0.14 -16.83 5.45
C ALA A 47 0.21 -15.46 4.78
N SER A 48 0.34 -15.44 3.46
CA SER A 48 0.33 -14.19 2.69
C SER A 48 -1.04 -13.51 2.67
N HIS A 49 -2.12 -14.25 2.93
CA HIS A 49 -3.50 -13.78 2.88
C HIS A 49 -4.28 -14.25 4.12
N SER A 50 -5.21 -13.41 4.59
CA SER A 50 -6.07 -13.72 5.73
C SER A 50 -6.98 -14.93 5.50
N GLU A 51 -7.55 -15.06 4.29
CA GLU A 51 -8.38 -16.21 3.89
C GLU A 51 -7.59 -17.53 3.96
N ILE A 52 -6.36 -17.55 3.41
CA ILE A 52 -5.50 -18.74 3.45
C ILE A 52 -5.18 -19.10 4.91
N LEU A 53 -4.83 -18.09 5.73
CA LEU A 53 -4.55 -18.31 7.14
C LEU A 53 -5.77 -18.87 7.89
N HIS A 54 -6.95 -18.35 7.62
CA HIS A 54 -8.20 -18.82 8.20
C HIS A 54 -8.48 -20.29 7.84
N GLN A 55 -8.30 -20.67 6.58
CA GLN A 55 -8.44 -22.06 6.13
C GLN A 55 -7.42 -22.99 6.82
N LEU A 56 -6.18 -22.54 7.00
CA LEU A 56 -5.16 -23.31 7.71
C LEU A 56 -5.49 -23.48 9.20
N LEU A 57 -6.04 -22.45 9.85
CA LEU A 57 -6.49 -22.52 11.24
C LEU A 57 -7.60 -23.57 11.42
N GLN A 58 -8.56 -23.62 10.49
CA GLN A 58 -9.61 -24.63 10.49
C GLN A 58 -9.02 -26.04 10.32
N GLN A 59 -8.12 -26.22 9.36
CA GLN A 59 -7.55 -27.54 9.04
C GLN A 59 -6.63 -28.10 10.14
N ILE A 60 -5.80 -27.25 10.75
CA ILE A 60 -4.75 -27.69 11.68
C ILE A 60 -5.24 -27.67 13.13
N TYR A 61 -6.06 -26.68 13.48
CA TYR A 61 -6.46 -26.43 14.87
C TYR A 61 -7.97 -26.55 15.11
N ASN A 62 -8.79 -26.76 14.06
CA ASN A 62 -10.25 -26.74 14.15
C ASN A 62 -10.78 -25.43 14.76
N ILE A 63 -10.13 -24.30 14.41
CA ILE A 63 -10.51 -22.95 14.81
C ILE A 63 -11.19 -22.26 13.63
N GLU A 64 -12.39 -21.74 13.85
CA GLU A 64 -13.15 -20.95 12.89
C GLU A 64 -13.37 -19.54 13.46
N GLU A 65 -12.48 -18.62 13.08
CA GLU A 65 -12.60 -17.20 13.47
C GLU A 65 -13.84 -16.53 12.85
N ALA A 66 -14.53 -15.71 13.65
CA ALA A 66 -15.68 -14.98 13.15
C ALA A 66 -15.27 -13.94 12.09
N THR A 67 -16.12 -13.73 11.09
CA THR A 67 -15.91 -12.66 10.10
C THR A 67 -16.36 -11.32 10.69
N ILE A 68 -15.45 -10.35 10.78
CA ILE A 68 -15.75 -8.97 11.19
C ILE A 68 -16.54 -8.26 10.09
N HIS A 69 -16.05 -8.37 8.86
CA HIS A 69 -16.65 -7.79 7.66
C HIS A 69 -16.06 -8.51 6.42
N PRO A 70 -16.83 -8.77 5.35
CA PRO A 70 -16.34 -9.54 4.19
C PRO A 70 -15.13 -8.95 3.47
N LYS A 71 -14.92 -7.63 3.61
CA LYS A 71 -13.81 -6.87 3.00
C LYS A 71 -13.37 -5.77 3.95
N MET A 72 -12.24 -5.90 4.64
CA MET A 72 -11.83 -4.87 5.60
C MET A 72 -11.07 -3.71 4.95
N LYS A 73 -10.64 -3.87 3.69
CA LYS A 73 -9.96 -2.84 2.89
C LYS A 73 -8.78 -2.22 3.65
N GLY A 74 -8.06 -3.05 4.42
CA GLY A 74 -6.87 -2.64 5.17
C GLY A 74 -7.11 -1.50 6.16
N PHE A 75 -8.24 -1.50 6.88
CA PHE A 75 -8.44 -0.56 7.98
C PHE A 75 -7.54 -0.94 9.15
N LEU A 76 -6.59 -0.05 9.50
CA LEU A 76 -5.53 -0.33 10.47
C LEU A 76 -4.74 -1.57 10.00
N ASP A 77 -4.47 -2.52 10.89
CA ASP A 77 -3.85 -3.82 10.61
C ASP A 77 -4.88 -4.96 10.66
N LEU A 78 -6.18 -4.67 10.62
CA LEU A 78 -7.23 -5.68 10.70
C LEU A 78 -7.35 -6.45 9.38
N SER A 79 -7.61 -7.75 9.50
CA SER A 79 -8.15 -8.55 8.40
C SER A 79 -9.68 -8.57 8.43
N LYS A 80 -10.28 -9.32 7.50
CA LYS A 80 -11.72 -9.63 7.52
C LYS A 80 -12.16 -10.56 8.66
N TYR A 81 -11.25 -11.18 9.41
CA TYR A 81 -11.54 -12.11 10.51
C TYR A 81 -11.11 -11.58 11.88
N GLU A 82 -11.79 -12.03 12.92
CA GLU A 82 -11.34 -11.88 14.30
C GLU A 82 -10.00 -12.62 14.52
N ASN A 83 -9.19 -12.08 15.43
CA ASN A 83 -7.87 -12.61 15.82
C ASN A 83 -6.84 -12.83 14.70
N ILE A 84 -7.14 -12.47 13.45
CA ILE A 84 -6.19 -12.48 12.34
C ILE A 84 -5.82 -11.03 11.99
N TYR A 85 -4.53 -10.73 12.09
CA TYR A 85 -3.98 -9.40 11.85
C TYR A 85 -2.98 -9.42 10.70
N LYS A 86 -2.89 -8.30 10.00
CA LYS A 86 -1.83 -8.04 9.05
C LYS A 86 -0.57 -7.61 9.80
N PHE A 87 0.57 -8.16 9.42
CA PHE A 87 1.85 -7.74 9.96
C PHE A 87 2.23 -6.36 9.43
N ASN A 88 2.46 -5.44 10.36
CA ASN A 88 2.79 -4.06 10.09
C ASN A 88 4.28 -3.91 9.79
N SER A 89 4.66 -2.95 8.94
CA SER A 89 6.07 -2.63 8.74
C SER A 89 6.65 -2.02 10.03
N ASN A 90 7.96 -1.77 10.08
CA ASN A 90 8.65 -1.25 11.26
C ASN A 90 8.74 -2.24 12.44
N PHE A 91 8.31 -3.48 12.25
CA PHE A 91 8.44 -4.58 13.20
C PHE A 91 9.37 -5.65 12.68
N ARG A 92 9.86 -6.44 13.64
CA ARG A 92 10.38 -7.77 13.39
C ARG A 92 9.47 -8.79 14.06
N PHE A 93 9.11 -9.84 13.34
CA PHE A 93 8.45 -11.00 13.92
C PHE A 93 9.50 -12.07 14.24
N GLU A 94 9.54 -12.58 15.46
CA GLU A 94 10.20 -13.85 15.76
C GLU A 94 9.15 -14.97 15.70
N LEU A 95 9.28 -15.85 14.71
CA LEU A 95 8.23 -16.79 14.31
C LEU A 95 8.14 -18.01 15.23
N ASN A 96 9.22 -18.41 15.91
CA ASN A 96 9.21 -19.63 16.72
C ASN A 96 8.45 -19.43 18.04
N ASN A 97 8.58 -18.26 18.68
CA ASN A 97 7.87 -17.91 19.92
C ASN A 97 6.68 -16.97 19.70
N HIS A 98 6.39 -16.61 18.44
CA HIS A 98 5.27 -15.74 18.10
C HIS A 98 5.35 -14.36 18.79
N THR A 99 6.52 -13.73 18.72
CA THR A 99 6.74 -12.42 19.36
C THR A 99 7.03 -11.34 18.33
N LEU A 100 6.31 -10.22 18.42
CA LEU A 100 6.59 -9.03 17.66
C LEU A 100 7.50 -8.11 18.47
N LYS A 101 8.38 -7.38 17.79
CA LYS A 101 9.18 -6.32 18.39
C LYS A 101 9.31 -5.16 17.42
N ARG A 102 9.01 -3.93 17.86
CA ARG A 102 9.28 -2.73 17.06
C ARG A 102 10.78 -2.53 16.84
N ILE A 103 11.14 -2.20 15.61
CA ILE A 103 12.53 -1.97 15.16
C ILE A 103 12.72 -0.58 14.53
N PHE A 104 11.64 0.07 14.10
CA PHE A 104 11.62 1.46 13.65
C PHE A 104 10.55 2.27 14.40
N PRO A 105 10.77 3.58 14.59
CA PRO A 105 11.86 4.36 14.04
C PRO A 105 13.14 4.20 14.87
N ILE A 106 14.32 4.24 14.25
CA ILE A 106 15.60 4.20 14.98
C ILE A 106 15.87 5.57 15.60
N ASN A 107 15.78 6.61 14.76
CA ASN A 107 16.11 7.98 15.10
C ASN A 107 14.90 8.74 15.67
N THR A 108 15.16 9.81 16.42
CA THR A 108 14.14 10.80 16.75
C THR A 108 13.79 11.65 15.53
N TYR A 109 12.56 12.17 15.52
CA TYR A 109 12.09 13.09 14.49
C TYR A 109 12.99 14.32 14.41
N LYS A 110 13.29 14.74 13.18
CA LYS A 110 14.08 15.94 12.88
C LYS A 110 13.51 16.65 11.67
N GLU A 111 13.41 17.96 11.77
CA GLU A 111 13.13 18.81 10.62
C GLU A 111 14.41 19.07 9.84
N ILE A 112 14.33 18.87 8.53
CA ILE A 112 15.43 19.12 7.60
C ILE A 112 14.90 19.94 6.42
N ALA A 113 15.72 20.88 5.94
CA ALA A 113 15.34 21.73 4.81
C ALA A 113 15.00 20.89 3.57
N THR A 114 13.91 21.22 2.87
CA THR A 114 13.46 20.52 1.68
C THR A 114 14.55 20.40 0.62
N SER A 115 15.38 21.43 0.44
CA SER A 115 16.52 21.39 -0.50
C SER A 115 17.54 20.30 -0.15
N ASN A 116 17.76 20.04 1.14
CA ASN A 116 18.65 18.98 1.60
C ASN A 116 18.04 17.59 1.39
N VAL A 117 16.72 17.45 1.59
CA VAL A 117 15.99 16.21 1.29
C VAL A 117 16.09 15.90 -0.19
N VAL A 118 15.77 16.86 -1.05
CA VAL A 118 15.82 16.70 -2.51
C VAL A 118 17.23 16.32 -2.97
N LYS A 119 18.27 16.95 -2.42
CA LYS A 119 19.66 16.62 -2.74
C LYS A 119 20.04 15.19 -2.39
N GLN A 120 19.48 14.63 -1.32
CA GLN A 120 19.75 13.26 -0.87
C GLN A 120 18.93 12.21 -1.63
N VAL A 121 17.64 12.49 -1.85
CA VAL A 121 16.71 11.49 -2.39
C VAL A 121 16.72 11.43 -3.91
N LEU A 122 16.97 12.55 -4.61
CA LEU A 122 16.91 12.58 -6.08
C LEU A 122 17.89 11.60 -6.75
N PRO A 123 19.15 11.45 -6.31
CA PRO A 123 20.04 10.40 -6.85
C PRO A 123 19.45 9.00 -6.69
N LEU A 124 18.91 8.68 -5.50
CA LEU A 124 18.31 7.37 -5.22
C LEU A 124 17.09 7.10 -6.13
N MET A 125 16.23 8.10 -6.33
CA MET A 125 15.08 7.99 -7.24
C MET A 125 15.50 7.76 -8.69
N LYS A 126 16.62 8.35 -9.13
CA LYS A 126 17.17 8.11 -10.48
C LYS A 126 17.70 6.69 -10.61
N GLU A 127 18.47 6.21 -9.64
CA GLU A 127 18.96 4.83 -9.63
C GLU A 127 17.81 3.81 -9.61
N MET A 128 16.71 4.10 -8.90
CA MET A 128 15.50 3.27 -8.95
C MET A 128 14.90 3.18 -10.36
N VAL A 129 14.87 4.30 -11.09
CA VAL A 129 14.41 4.30 -12.48
C VAL A 129 15.35 3.45 -13.34
N GLU A 130 16.66 3.70 -13.29
CA GLU A 130 17.62 2.92 -14.07
C GLU A 130 17.54 1.41 -13.75
N PHE A 131 17.37 1.05 -12.48
CA PHE A 131 17.16 -0.34 -12.08
C PHE A 131 15.97 -0.98 -12.79
N ILE A 132 14.82 -0.29 -12.89
CA ILE A 132 13.62 -0.80 -13.57
C ILE A 132 13.88 -1.05 -15.05
N PHE A 133 14.56 -0.13 -15.75
CA PHE A 133 14.87 -0.30 -17.17
C PHE A 133 15.92 -1.40 -17.41
N ASN A 134 16.79 -1.66 -16.43
CA ASN A 134 17.76 -2.75 -16.49
C ASN A 134 17.15 -4.15 -16.27
N LEU A 135 15.86 -4.25 -15.92
CA LEU A 135 15.15 -5.54 -15.82
C LEU A 135 14.91 -6.21 -17.18
N ASN A 136 15.19 -5.52 -18.30
CA ASN A 136 14.95 -6.00 -19.67
C ASN A 136 13.50 -6.43 -19.92
N ARG A 137 12.55 -5.73 -19.28
CA ARG A 137 11.11 -5.89 -19.49
C ARG A 137 10.51 -4.61 -20.08
N PRO A 138 9.46 -4.69 -20.92
CA PRO A 138 8.73 -3.50 -21.33
C PRO A 138 8.21 -2.75 -20.10
N VAL A 139 8.32 -1.42 -20.09
CA VAL A 139 7.89 -0.59 -18.97
C VAL A 139 6.54 0.04 -19.28
N VAL A 140 5.59 -0.13 -18.37
CA VAL A 140 4.27 0.50 -18.43
C VAL A 140 4.04 1.42 -17.24
N VAL A 141 3.41 2.57 -17.47
CA VAL A 141 3.17 3.59 -16.44
C VAL A 141 1.73 4.07 -16.50
N SER A 142 1.01 3.95 -15.39
CA SER A 142 -0.28 4.63 -15.23
C SER A 142 -0.06 6.14 -15.10
N LEU A 143 -0.60 6.92 -16.02
CA LEU A 143 -0.48 8.38 -16.07
C LEU A 143 -1.82 9.03 -15.67
N THR A 144 -1.75 10.02 -14.79
CA THR A 144 -2.87 10.86 -14.37
C THR A 144 -2.40 12.32 -14.32
N GLY A 145 -3.30 13.28 -14.21
CA GLY A 145 -3.00 14.70 -13.96
C GLY A 145 -2.48 14.98 -12.54
N GLY A 146 -2.45 13.97 -11.67
CA GLY A 146 -1.98 14.07 -10.31
C GLY A 146 -0.50 14.45 -10.19
N TYR A 147 -0.11 14.95 -9.01
CA TYR A 147 1.29 15.28 -8.72
C TYR A 147 2.21 14.04 -8.75
N ASP A 148 1.75 12.87 -8.30
CA ASP A 148 2.59 11.67 -8.24
C ASP A 148 2.98 11.21 -9.63
N SER A 149 1.99 11.07 -10.51
CA SER A 149 2.18 10.67 -11.91
C SER A 149 3.06 11.65 -12.68
N ARG A 150 2.95 12.96 -12.39
CA ARG A 150 3.83 13.99 -12.99
C ARG A 150 5.25 13.91 -12.47
N LEU A 151 5.46 13.57 -11.19
CA LEU A 151 6.79 13.31 -10.65
C LEU A 151 7.42 12.08 -11.30
N THR A 152 6.66 10.98 -11.41
CA THR A 152 7.09 9.77 -12.14
C THR A 152 7.49 10.11 -13.57
N LEU A 153 6.64 10.85 -14.30
CA LEU A 153 6.93 11.29 -15.67
C LEU A 153 8.21 12.13 -15.75
N ALA A 154 8.45 13.02 -14.78
CA ALA A 154 9.65 13.83 -14.72
C ALA A 154 10.91 12.98 -14.45
N LEU A 155 10.81 11.97 -13.59
CA LEU A 155 11.89 11.01 -13.32
C LEU A 155 12.20 10.13 -14.54
N LEU A 156 11.19 9.80 -15.35
CA LEU A 156 11.31 8.98 -16.55
C LEU A 156 11.75 9.75 -17.80
N LYS A 157 12.16 11.02 -17.69
CA LYS A 157 12.44 11.89 -18.84
C LYS A 157 13.38 11.27 -19.88
N SER A 158 14.42 10.55 -19.47
CA SER A 158 15.38 9.87 -20.36
C SER A 158 14.81 8.61 -21.02
N HIS A 159 13.76 8.02 -20.47
CA HIS A 159 13.18 6.74 -20.86
C HIS A 159 11.75 6.87 -21.44
N ILE A 160 11.29 8.09 -21.71
CA ILE A 160 9.99 8.35 -22.35
C ILE A 160 9.80 7.51 -23.64
N PRO A 161 10.78 7.42 -24.56
CA PRO A 161 10.61 6.63 -25.79
C PRO A 161 10.36 5.14 -25.55
N ASP A 162 10.88 4.61 -24.44
CA ASP A 162 10.86 3.18 -24.09
C ASP A 162 9.70 2.83 -23.15
N THR A 163 8.85 3.80 -22.83
CA THR A 163 7.75 3.65 -21.87
C THR A 163 6.40 3.69 -22.58
N LEU A 164 5.52 2.73 -22.28
CA LEU A 164 4.10 2.82 -22.62
C LEU A 164 3.33 3.46 -21.47
N PHE A 165 2.81 4.65 -21.70
CA PHE A 165 1.92 5.32 -20.76
C PHE A 165 0.48 4.88 -20.99
N PHE A 166 -0.34 4.84 -19.94
CA PHE A 166 -1.76 4.57 -20.08
C PHE A 166 -2.60 5.29 -19.04
N THR A 167 -3.87 5.50 -19.36
CA THR A 167 -4.86 6.05 -18.43
C THR A 167 -6.17 5.31 -18.60
N TYR A 168 -6.72 4.82 -17.50
CA TYR A 168 -8.03 4.19 -17.52
C TYR A 168 -9.11 5.15 -17.03
N LEU A 169 -10.28 5.06 -17.64
CA LEU A 169 -11.43 5.91 -17.33
C LEU A 169 -12.65 5.05 -17.01
N LYS A 170 -13.57 5.61 -16.22
CA LYS A 170 -14.95 5.11 -16.16
C LYS A 170 -15.82 5.99 -17.03
N THR A 171 -16.39 5.42 -18.09
CA THR A 171 -17.17 6.18 -19.09
C THR A 171 -18.69 5.93 -19.04
N ASP A 172 -19.16 4.84 -18.43
CA ASP A 172 -20.59 4.41 -18.48
C ASP A 172 -21.15 3.95 -17.14
N ASP A 173 -20.71 4.54 -16.04
CA ASP A 173 -21.32 4.22 -14.75
C ASP A 173 -22.56 5.11 -14.54
N LYS A 174 -23.76 4.54 -14.74
CA LYS A 174 -25.03 5.23 -14.44
C LYS A 174 -25.09 5.71 -12.98
N GLU A 175 -24.24 5.15 -12.11
CA GLU A 175 -24.10 5.46 -10.68
C GLU A 175 -23.01 6.50 -10.38
N MET A 176 -22.27 7.02 -11.38
CA MET A 176 -21.23 8.02 -11.13
C MET A 176 -21.82 9.38 -10.75
N SER A 177 -21.42 9.85 -9.57
CA SER A 177 -21.71 11.20 -9.10
C SER A 177 -21.07 12.26 -10.00
N GLU A 178 -21.63 13.47 -9.99
CA GLU A 178 -21.09 14.61 -10.74
C GLU A 178 -19.62 14.91 -10.39
N ALA A 179 -19.28 14.79 -9.09
CA ALA A 179 -17.91 14.95 -8.62
C ALA A 179 -16.96 13.91 -9.25
N GLN A 180 -17.38 12.64 -9.33
CA GLN A 180 -16.58 11.59 -9.98
C GLN A 180 -16.42 11.86 -11.47
N ARG A 181 -17.49 12.26 -12.18
CA ARG A 181 -17.40 12.61 -13.61
C ARG A 181 -16.40 13.74 -13.85
N LYS A 182 -16.44 14.78 -13.02
CA LYS A 182 -15.51 15.90 -13.09
C LYS A 182 -14.06 15.45 -12.86
N ILE A 183 -13.82 14.53 -11.93
CA ILE A 183 -12.48 13.96 -11.69
C ILE A 183 -11.95 13.29 -12.96
N TYR A 184 -12.71 12.39 -13.60
CA TYR A 184 -12.27 11.71 -14.82
C TYR A 184 -12.11 12.67 -16.01
N GLN A 185 -12.99 13.67 -16.14
CA GLN A 185 -12.88 14.69 -17.19
C GLN A 185 -11.62 15.56 -17.02
N ASN A 186 -11.34 15.98 -15.79
CA ASN A 186 -10.12 16.73 -15.48
C ASN A 186 -8.88 15.89 -15.77
N ASP A 187 -8.91 14.60 -15.39
CA ASP A 187 -7.79 13.69 -15.62
C ASP A 187 -7.55 13.46 -17.12
N TYR A 188 -8.61 13.19 -17.89
CA TYR A 188 -8.55 13.08 -19.35
C TYR A 188 -7.95 14.33 -19.99
N THR A 189 -8.40 15.52 -19.57
CA THR A 189 -7.93 16.80 -20.13
C THR A 189 -6.46 17.02 -19.80
N ALA A 190 -6.07 16.82 -18.55
CA ALA A 190 -4.69 17.00 -18.10
C ALA A 190 -3.73 16.00 -18.77
N VAL A 191 -4.13 14.73 -18.86
CA VAL A 191 -3.33 13.68 -19.50
C VAL A 191 -3.22 13.94 -21.01
N THR A 192 -4.31 14.28 -21.70
CA THR A 192 -4.28 14.61 -23.13
C THR A 192 -3.27 15.73 -23.40
N TYR A 193 -3.31 16.79 -22.59
CA TYR A 193 -2.34 17.86 -22.67
C TYR A 193 -0.89 17.36 -22.49
N LEU A 194 -0.62 16.55 -21.47
CA LEU A 194 0.73 15.98 -21.25
C LEU A 194 1.19 15.10 -22.43
N VAL A 195 0.31 14.26 -22.95
CA VAL A 195 0.58 13.36 -24.07
C VAL A 195 0.95 14.15 -25.32
N GLU A 196 0.18 15.20 -25.64
CA GLU A 196 0.44 16.05 -26.80
C GLU A 196 1.72 16.87 -26.65
N GLN A 197 1.93 17.49 -25.48
CA GLN A 197 3.10 18.36 -25.26
C GLN A 197 4.41 17.60 -25.20
N LEU A 198 4.39 16.34 -24.76
CA LEU A 198 5.59 15.52 -24.58
C LEU A 198 5.71 14.38 -25.59
N ASN A 199 4.76 14.29 -26.53
CA ASN A 199 4.69 13.25 -27.55
C ASN A 199 4.79 11.83 -26.96
N LEU A 200 4.01 11.56 -25.92
CA LEU A 200 4.08 10.29 -25.18
C LEU A 200 3.43 9.15 -25.96
N LYS A 201 4.05 7.95 -25.93
CA LYS A 201 3.39 6.71 -26.35
C LYS A 201 2.32 6.36 -25.32
N HIS A 202 1.08 6.76 -25.58
CA HIS A 202 -0.02 6.66 -24.61
C HIS A 202 -1.25 5.92 -25.12
N LYS A 203 -1.97 5.25 -24.21
CA LYS A 203 -3.26 4.61 -24.47
C LYS A 203 -4.31 4.98 -23.41
N PHE A 204 -5.47 5.42 -23.86
CA PHE A 204 -6.68 5.46 -23.02
C PHE A 204 -7.46 4.14 -23.14
N PHE A 205 -8.01 3.65 -22.04
CA PHE A 205 -8.99 2.56 -22.07
C PHE A 205 -10.08 2.74 -21.01
N SER A 206 -11.19 2.02 -21.16
CA SER A 206 -12.33 2.07 -20.25
C SER A 206 -12.45 0.79 -19.42
N ILE A 207 -12.80 0.93 -18.14
CA ILE A 207 -12.95 -0.19 -17.20
C ILE A 207 -14.42 -0.49 -16.85
N ASN A 208 -15.37 -0.10 -17.72
CA ASN A 208 -16.82 -0.27 -17.47
C ASN A 208 -17.34 -1.72 -17.57
N LYS A 209 -16.48 -2.74 -17.47
CA LYS A 209 -16.92 -4.13 -17.65
C LYS A 209 -17.84 -4.53 -16.50
N THR A 210 -19.07 -4.91 -16.82
CA THR A 210 -20.04 -5.42 -15.84
C THR A 210 -19.85 -6.90 -15.52
N ASN A 211 -19.18 -7.65 -16.41
CA ASN A 211 -18.98 -9.10 -16.26
C ASN A 211 -17.51 -9.41 -15.94
N ILE A 212 -17.27 -9.82 -14.70
CA ILE A 212 -15.99 -10.36 -14.22
C ILE A 212 -15.94 -11.86 -14.51
N ASN A 213 -14.82 -12.37 -15.02
CA ASN A 213 -14.66 -13.81 -15.20
C ASN A 213 -14.66 -14.53 -13.83
N GLU A 214 -15.08 -15.80 -13.79
CA GLU A 214 -15.17 -16.52 -12.51
C GLU A 214 -13.81 -16.74 -11.85
N GLU A 215 -12.72 -16.79 -12.62
CA GLU A 215 -11.35 -16.91 -12.11
C GLU A 215 -10.94 -15.67 -11.28
N VAL A 216 -11.09 -14.45 -11.83
CA VAL A 216 -10.81 -13.21 -11.10
C VAL A 216 -11.76 -13.09 -9.90
N LYS A 217 -13.04 -13.45 -10.05
CA LYS A 217 -13.99 -13.43 -8.94
C LYS A 217 -13.57 -14.35 -7.78
N ASN A 218 -13.13 -15.57 -8.09
CA ASN A 218 -12.63 -16.53 -7.10
C ASN A 218 -11.36 -16.02 -6.42
N LEU A 219 -10.39 -15.49 -7.18
CA LEU A 219 -9.17 -14.93 -6.61
C LEU A 219 -9.49 -13.76 -5.68
N TYR A 220 -10.36 -12.85 -6.12
CA TYR A 220 -10.77 -11.71 -5.32
C TYR A 220 -11.53 -12.11 -4.06
N SER A 221 -12.03 -13.34 -3.90
CA SER A 221 -12.60 -13.77 -2.62
C SER A 221 -11.54 -13.85 -1.50
N TYR A 222 -10.27 -14.10 -1.85
CA TYR A 222 -9.14 -14.18 -0.92
C TYR A 222 -8.64 -12.81 -0.44
N TYR A 223 -8.85 -11.75 -1.23
CA TYR A 223 -8.33 -10.41 -0.93
C TYR A 223 -9.13 -9.63 0.10
N GLU A 224 -8.49 -8.65 0.74
CA GLU A 224 -9.13 -7.73 1.70
C GLU A 224 -9.93 -6.61 1.04
N SER A 225 -9.69 -6.36 -0.24
CA SER A 225 -10.38 -5.37 -1.05
C SER A 225 -10.79 -5.93 -2.41
N ASP A 226 -11.50 -5.11 -3.19
CA ASP A 226 -11.93 -5.42 -4.55
C ASP A 226 -11.78 -4.21 -5.48
N HIS A 227 -10.81 -3.34 -5.17
CA HIS A 227 -10.69 -2.00 -5.76
C HIS A 227 -10.37 -2.04 -7.26
N SER A 228 -9.52 -2.98 -7.65
CA SER A 228 -8.87 -3.03 -8.96
C SER A 228 -9.48 -4.09 -9.87
N LYS A 229 -10.55 -4.80 -9.45
CA LYS A 229 -11.06 -6.01 -10.13
C LYS A 229 -11.30 -5.84 -11.63
N TYR A 230 -11.84 -4.70 -12.05
CA TYR A 230 -12.11 -4.40 -13.46
C TYR A 230 -10.85 -4.00 -14.25
N ILE A 231 -9.90 -3.35 -13.57
CA ILE A 231 -8.60 -3.00 -14.15
C ILE A 231 -7.79 -4.27 -14.38
N ILE A 232 -7.78 -5.17 -13.41
CA ILE A 232 -7.08 -6.45 -13.48
C ILE A 232 -7.62 -7.35 -14.58
N GLN A 233 -8.93 -7.41 -14.73
CA GLN A 233 -9.53 -8.10 -15.87
C GLN A 233 -9.11 -7.48 -17.22
N HIS A 234 -8.90 -6.16 -17.30
CA HIS A 234 -8.36 -5.56 -18.52
C HIS A 234 -6.90 -6.00 -18.75
N TYR A 235 -6.08 -5.98 -17.71
CA TYR A 235 -4.68 -6.40 -17.80
C TYR A 235 -4.53 -7.85 -18.24
N SER A 236 -5.35 -8.77 -17.72
CA SER A 236 -5.29 -10.18 -18.10
C SER A 236 -5.71 -10.47 -19.55
N GLU A 237 -6.50 -9.59 -20.16
CA GLU A 237 -6.99 -9.76 -21.53
C GLU A 237 -6.12 -9.03 -22.58
N ASP A 238 -5.32 -8.04 -22.18
CA ASP A 238 -4.51 -7.23 -23.08
C ASP A 238 -3.01 -7.58 -22.97
N GLN A 239 -2.48 -8.17 -24.05
CA GLN A 239 -1.10 -8.63 -24.15
C GLN A 239 -0.05 -7.52 -23.93
N GLN A 240 -0.42 -6.23 -24.06
CA GLN A 240 0.48 -5.12 -23.78
C GLN A 240 0.81 -4.97 -22.29
N PHE A 241 0.07 -5.65 -21.40
CA PHE A 241 0.26 -5.62 -19.96
C PHE A 241 0.80 -6.95 -19.39
N GLN A 242 1.27 -7.86 -20.25
CA GLN A 242 1.80 -9.16 -19.84
C GLN A 242 3.34 -9.15 -19.80
N ASN A 243 3.95 -9.69 -18.74
CA ASN A 243 5.40 -9.69 -18.51
C ASN A 243 6.03 -8.29 -18.64
N VAL A 244 5.46 -7.31 -17.93
CA VAL A 244 5.87 -5.91 -17.97
C VAL A 244 6.32 -5.42 -16.59
N ALA A 245 7.21 -4.44 -16.57
CA ALA A 245 7.52 -3.69 -15.36
C ALA A 245 6.51 -2.54 -15.23
N HIS A 246 5.55 -2.67 -14.30
CA HIS A 246 4.56 -1.64 -14.05
C HIS A 246 4.99 -0.69 -12.95
N ILE A 247 5.23 0.57 -13.32
CA ILE A 247 5.53 1.64 -12.37
C ILE A 247 4.24 2.26 -11.86
N LYS A 248 4.00 2.11 -10.57
CA LYS A 248 2.90 2.73 -9.83
C LYS A 248 3.47 3.85 -8.96
N SER A 249 2.91 5.06 -9.07
CA SER A 249 3.44 6.26 -8.40
C SER A 249 3.06 6.37 -6.91
N THR A 250 2.78 5.25 -6.28
CA THR A 250 1.97 5.11 -5.06
C THR A 250 2.63 5.66 -3.80
N LEU A 251 3.92 5.41 -3.64
CA LEU A 251 4.66 5.84 -2.44
C LEU A 251 4.98 7.33 -2.40
N PHE A 252 4.86 8.05 -3.52
CA PHE A 252 5.13 9.48 -3.55
C PHE A 252 4.11 10.29 -2.75
N GLU A 253 2.96 9.71 -2.40
CA GLU A 253 1.99 10.36 -1.52
C GLU A 253 2.59 10.70 -0.14
N LEU A 254 3.51 9.89 0.38
CA LEU A 254 4.21 10.16 1.64
C LEU A 254 5.05 11.44 1.60
N SER A 255 5.44 11.91 0.42
CA SER A 255 6.26 13.13 0.27
C SER A 255 5.44 14.43 0.23
N LYS A 256 4.10 14.35 0.13
CA LYS A 256 3.22 15.51 -0.09
C LYS A 256 2.77 16.23 1.17
N GLY A 257 3.14 15.74 2.34
CA GLY A 257 2.51 16.15 3.59
C GLY A 257 1.09 15.60 3.66
N VAL A 258 0.94 14.45 4.30
CA VAL A 258 -0.35 13.73 4.39
C VAL A 258 -1.30 14.34 5.42
N ARG A 259 -0.79 15.24 6.28
CA ARG A 259 -1.55 15.89 7.34
C ARG A 259 -2.57 16.86 6.75
N PRO A 260 -3.85 16.78 7.14
CA PRO A 260 -4.83 17.79 6.77
C PRO A 260 -4.39 19.17 7.29
N PRO A 261 -4.44 20.25 6.49
CA PRO A 261 -3.98 21.58 6.91
C PRO A 261 -4.65 22.11 8.19
N LYS A 262 -5.90 21.69 8.44
CA LYS A 262 -6.65 22.03 9.67
C LYS A 262 -6.06 21.41 10.94
N LEU A 263 -5.24 20.37 10.80
CA LEU A 263 -4.59 19.63 11.87
C LEU A 263 -3.10 20.00 11.99
N GLU A 264 -2.59 20.81 11.07
CA GLU A 264 -1.20 21.26 11.06
C GLU A 264 -0.97 22.28 12.19
N GLY A 265 0.03 22.03 13.03
CA GLY A 265 0.35 22.89 14.18
C GLY A 265 -0.51 22.67 15.43
N GLN A 266 -1.41 21.67 15.43
CA GLN A 266 -2.16 21.27 16.62
C GLN A 266 -1.46 20.08 17.30
N GLU A 267 -1.13 20.22 18.58
CA GLU A 267 -0.85 19.04 19.41
C GLU A 267 -2.13 18.22 19.50
N SER A 268 -2.11 17.04 18.89
CA SER A 268 -3.22 16.11 18.86
C SER A 268 -2.76 14.78 19.43
N LYS A 269 -3.61 14.15 20.22
CA LYS A 269 -3.43 12.75 20.60
C LYS A 269 -3.94 11.88 19.46
N ILE A 270 -3.38 10.69 19.33
CA ILE A 270 -3.81 9.73 18.30
C ILE A 270 -5.32 9.42 18.37
N MET A 271 -5.90 9.45 19.56
CA MET A 271 -7.33 9.23 19.80
C MET A 271 -8.23 10.36 19.27
N ASP A 272 -7.70 11.56 19.08
CA ASP A 272 -8.45 12.69 18.52
C ASP A 272 -8.83 12.43 17.05
N PHE A 273 -8.22 11.42 16.41
CA PHE A 273 -8.48 11.05 15.03
C PHE A 273 -9.62 10.05 14.83
N VAL A 274 -10.22 9.49 15.89
CA VAL A 274 -11.29 8.48 15.80
C VAL A 274 -12.41 8.89 14.83
N HIS A 275 -12.88 10.13 14.93
CA HIS A 275 -13.93 10.64 14.03
C HIS A 275 -13.50 10.63 12.56
N TYR A 276 -12.24 10.95 12.26
CA TYR A 276 -11.70 10.96 10.91
C TYR A 276 -11.51 9.54 10.36
N LEU A 277 -11.16 8.58 11.22
CA LEU A 277 -11.00 7.17 10.86
C LEU A 277 -12.28 6.52 10.34
N LYS A 278 -13.46 7.08 10.63
CA LYS A 278 -14.74 6.65 10.00
C LYS A 278 -14.70 6.68 8.48
N ARG A 279 -13.89 7.54 7.89
CA ARG A 279 -13.73 7.61 6.42
C ARG A 279 -12.91 6.44 5.89
N TRP A 280 -12.05 5.84 6.71
CA TRP A 280 -11.18 4.73 6.34
C TRP A 280 -11.80 3.38 6.68
N SER A 281 -12.55 3.29 7.78
CA SER A 281 -13.20 2.06 8.24
C SER A 281 -14.40 1.65 7.39
N GLN A 282 -14.66 0.35 7.24
CA GLN A 282 -15.95 -0.13 6.72
C GLN A 282 -17.06 -0.05 7.78
N ILE A 283 -16.71 -0.21 9.06
CA ILE A 283 -17.63 -0.10 10.19
C ILE A 283 -17.63 1.35 10.69
N LYS A 284 -18.81 1.98 10.75
CA LYS A 284 -18.94 3.42 11.03
C LYS A 284 -19.23 3.75 12.49
N ASP A 285 -19.37 2.73 13.34
CA ASP A 285 -19.58 2.89 14.77
C ASP A 285 -18.31 3.44 15.44
N GLU A 286 -18.43 4.58 16.12
CA GLU A 286 -17.28 5.28 16.70
C GLU A 286 -16.70 4.53 17.91
N GLN A 287 -17.54 3.89 18.74
CA GLN A 287 -17.06 3.12 19.90
C GLN A 287 -16.26 1.89 19.45
N TRP A 288 -16.71 1.23 18.40
CA TRP A 288 -15.97 0.14 17.76
C TRP A 288 -14.63 0.63 17.22
N ILE A 289 -14.62 1.75 16.48
CA ILE A 289 -13.39 2.35 15.93
C ILE A 289 -12.41 2.70 17.05
N GLU A 290 -12.90 3.34 18.12
CA GLU A 290 -12.10 3.73 19.27
C GLU A 290 -11.44 2.51 19.94
N ARG A 291 -12.22 1.44 20.15
CA ARG A 291 -11.72 0.19 20.72
C ARG A 291 -10.64 -0.43 19.84
N VAL A 292 -10.89 -0.62 18.55
CA VAL A 292 -9.89 -1.26 17.66
C VAL A 292 -8.67 -0.37 17.43
N LEU A 293 -8.81 0.95 17.50
CA LEU A 293 -7.68 1.88 17.47
C LEU A 293 -6.80 1.71 18.72
N ASN A 294 -7.39 1.58 19.91
CA ASN A 294 -6.63 1.32 21.14
C ASN A 294 -5.88 -0.02 21.08
N GLU A 295 -6.53 -1.07 20.55
CA GLU A 295 -5.89 -2.37 20.32
C GLU A 295 -4.74 -2.26 19.30
N PHE A 296 -4.94 -1.50 18.21
CA PHE A 296 -3.92 -1.24 17.21
C PHE A 296 -2.71 -0.49 17.81
N ILE A 297 -2.94 0.56 18.59
CA ILE A 297 -1.89 1.34 19.28
C ILE A 297 -1.03 0.45 20.16
N THR A 298 -1.69 -0.45 20.89
CA THR A 298 -1.02 -1.37 21.82
C THR A 298 -0.23 -2.43 21.06
N ARG A 299 -0.88 -3.15 20.12
CA ARG A 299 -0.28 -4.24 19.35
C ARG A 299 0.89 -3.77 18.49
N ASN A 300 0.80 -2.55 17.98
CA ASN A 300 1.83 -1.93 17.16
C ASN A 300 2.67 -0.94 17.95
N GLU A 301 2.75 -0.97 19.29
CA GLU A 301 3.70 -0.15 20.06
C GLU A 301 3.81 1.33 19.57
N ILE A 302 2.68 1.96 19.18
CA ILE A 302 2.68 3.25 18.44
C ILE A 302 3.29 4.37 19.29
N ASN A 303 3.18 4.26 20.61
CA ASN A 303 3.73 5.23 21.55
C ASN A 303 5.24 5.43 21.37
N GLU A 304 6.00 4.43 20.91
CA GLU A 304 7.44 4.59 20.65
C GLU A 304 7.74 5.65 19.57
N PHE A 305 6.88 5.78 18.56
CA PHE A 305 7.01 6.86 17.58
C PHE A 305 6.71 8.22 18.22
N LEU A 306 5.66 8.29 19.03
CA LEU A 306 5.23 9.55 19.66
C LEU A 306 6.29 10.07 20.63
N GLU A 307 6.90 9.18 21.41
CA GLU A 307 8.02 9.49 22.30
C GLU A 307 9.25 9.99 21.54
N LYS A 308 9.44 9.52 20.31
CA LYS A 308 10.51 9.97 19.39
C LYS A 308 10.16 11.25 18.63
N GLY A 309 9.02 11.88 18.93
CA GLY A 309 8.61 13.18 18.40
C GLY A 309 7.93 13.14 17.04
N TYR A 310 7.52 11.96 16.56
CA TYR A 310 6.76 11.86 15.32
C TYR A 310 5.29 12.25 15.52
N HIS A 311 4.72 12.89 14.51
CA HIS A 311 3.33 13.34 14.57
C HIS A 311 2.36 12.14 14.46
N PRO A 312 1.34 12.03 15.33
CA PRO A 312 0.49 10.83 15.36
C PRO A 312 -0.24 10.56 14.04
N TYR A 313 -0.67 11.61 13.33
CA TYR A 313 -1.31 11.44 12.03
C TYR A 313 -0.38 10.80 10.97
N ASP A 314 0.91 11.12 10.98
CA ASP A 314 1.84 10.53 10.01
C ASP A 314 2.04 9.05 10.26
N ILE A 315 2.08 8.67 11.54
CA ILE A 315 2.22 7.27 11.93
C ILE A 315 0.96 6.49 11.62
N LEU A 316 -0.22 7.05 11.94
CA LEU A 316 -1.50 6.48 11.51
C LEU A 316 -1.55 6.33 9.99
N TYR A 317 -1.12 7.34 9.25
CA TYR A 317 -1.13 7.30 7.80
C TYR A 317 -0.18 6.22 7.26
N LEU A 318 1.06 6.15 7.75
CA LEU A 318 2.01 5.10 7.36
C LEU A 318 1.48 3.70 7.71
N GLU A 319 1.17 3.47 8.99
CA GLU A 319 0.91 2.13 9.50
C GLU A 319 -0.54 1.64 9.31
N SER A 320 -1.49 2.52 9.00
CA SER A 320 -2.87 2.14 8.61
C SER A 320 -3.10 2.30 7.12
N ARG A 321 -2.76 3.46 6.53
CA ARG A 321 -3.10 3.74 5.13
C ARG A 321 -2.13 3.10 4.15
N MET A 322 -0.82 3.18 4.38
CA MET A 322 0.14 2.52 3.49
C MET A 322 0.19 1.02 3.77
N ASN A 323 0.44 0.66 5.04
CA ASN A 323 0.65 -0.74 5.41
C ASN A 323 -0.63 -1.58 5.40
N GLY A 324 -1.78 -0.97 5.70
CA GLY A 324 -3.10 -1.61 5.63
C GLY A 324 -3.71 -1.48 4.24
N TRP A 325 -4.30 -0.32 3.93
CA TRP A 325 -5.13 -0.13 2.74
C TRP A 325 -4.35 -0.21 1.42
N HIS A 326 -3.18 0.45 1.33
CA HIS A 326 -2.50 0.55 0.05
C HIS A 326 -1.91 -0.79 -0.39
N SER A 327 -1.28 -1.49 0.54
CA SER A 327 -0.76 -2.84 0.31
C SER A 327 -1.86 -3.83 -0.09
N THR A 328 -3.10 -3.72 0.42
CA THR A 328 -4.20 -4.59 -0.06
C THR A 328 -4.60 -4.28 -1.50
N ILE A 329 -4.49 -3.04 -1.95
CA ILE A 329 -4.72 -2.69 -3.37
C ILE A 329 -3.61 -3.27 -4.25
N LEU A 330 -2.35 -3.25 -3.78
CA LEU A 330 -1.25 -3.79 -4.57
C LEU A 330 -1.34 -5.32 -4.74
N GLN A 331 -1.65 -6.03 -3.67
CA GLN A 331 -1.90 -7.49 -3.71
C GLN A 331 -2.89 -7.90 -4.80
N GLU A 332 -3.91 -7.08 -5.07
CA GLU A 332 -4.91 -7.38 -6.10
C GLU A 332 -4.31 -7.44 -7.51
N SER A 333 -3.20 -6.72 -7.73
CA SER A 333 -2.63 -6.45 -9.04
C SER A 333 -1.32 -7.15 -9.35
N ASP A 334 -0.61 -7.63 -8.33
CA ASP A 334 0.71 -8.23 -8.48
C ASP A 334 0.70 -9.50 -9.37
N PRO A 335 -0.29 -10.43 -9.29
CA PRO A 335 -0.25 -11.66 -10.09
C PRO A 335 -0.44 -11.49 -11.61
N TYR A 336 -0.78 -10.30 -12.11
CA TYR A 336 -1.38 -10.13 -13.44
C TYR A 336 -0.51 -9.42 -14.48
N MET A 337 0.69 -9.01 -14.10
CA MET A 337 1.65 -8.35 -14.99
C MET A 337 3.03 -9.00 -14.99
N GLU A 338 3.20 -10.12 -14.28
CA GLU A 338 4.47 -10.85 -14.18
C GLU A 338 4.81 -11.70 -15.41
#